data_AF-A0A8J7NGS4-F1
#
_entry.id   AF-A0A8J7NGS4-F1
#
_cell.length_a   1.000
_cell.length_b   1.000
_cell.length_c   1.000
_cell.angle_alpha   90.00
_cell.angle_beta   90.00
_cell.angle_gamma   90.00
#
_symmetry.space_group_name_H-M   'P 1'
#
loop_
_entity.id
_entity.type
_entity.pdbx_description
1 polymer ?
#
loop_
_entity_poly.entity_id
_entity_poly.type
_entity_poly.pdbx_seq_one_letter_code
_entity_poly.pdbx_strand_id
1 'polypeptide(L)'
;MTALRASARFGAPHFVLAALVVYALVTGLGLMVEGYNADDWRHLAGDYVPWTATEGRWVMEVIFRDLLGDRFRMPLQLALAFLCFLAISWTLAGAVAPAPEWRGIAALLLFAAGVNYPYMADALNFNAHVFAYPFALLLSLGSFWLLVACMGRAWWLWPPAIMIAAQGLAISYGIFQPFAVFGAVLPLLALLRWDRYPLAPVLLL
;
A
#
# COMPACT_ATOMS: atom_id res chain seq x y z
N MET A 1 29.06 23.39 0.97
CA MET A 1 28.06 23.75 -0.07
C MET A 1 28.08 22.85 -1.31
N THR A 2 29.09 22.00 -1.51
CA THR A 2 29.19 21.08 -2.68
C THR A 2 28.30 19.84 -2.58
N ALA A 3 27.98 19.35 -1.38
CA ALA A 3 27.07 18.19 -1.18
C ALA A 3 25.60 18.46 -1.58
N LEU A 4 25.15 19.72 -1.52
CA LEU A 4 23.77 20.11 -1.85
C LEU A 4 23.47 20.16 -3.36
N ARG A 5 24.50 20.12 -4.22
CA ARG A 5 24.28 20.05 -5.68
C ARG A 5 24.14 18.61 -6.19
N ALA A 6 24.56 17.62 -5.41
CA ALA A 6 24.41 16.21 -5.77
C ALA A 6 22.97 15.70 -5.56
N SER A 7 22.24 16.24 -4.58
CA SER A 7 20.83 15.88 -4.32
C SER A 7 19.88 16.30 -5.44
N ALA A 8 20.23 17.35 -6.21
CA ALA A 8 19.43 17.84 -7.33
C ALA A 8 19.24 16.84 -8.49
N ARG A 9 19.94 15.68 -8.47
CA ARG A 9 19.86 14.67 -9.53
C ARG A 9 19.16 13.38 -9.12
N PHE A 10 18.71 13.24 -7.87
CA PHE A 10 17.99 12.03 -7.45
C PHE A 10 16.52 12.08 -7.89
N GLY A 11 16.32 12.12 -9.21
CA GLY A 11 15.01 12.10 -9.85
C GLY A 11 14.39 10.70 -9.88
N ALA A 12 13.19 10.62 -10.46
CA ALA A 12 12.42 9.38 -10.60
C ALA A 12 13.22 8.14 -11.08
N PRO A 13 14.07 8.20 -12.13
CA PRO A 13 14.78 6.99 -12.60
C PRO A 13 15.80 6.46 -11.58
N HIS A 14 16.50 7.34 -10.87
CA HIS A 14 17.45 6.95 -9.83
C HIS A 14 16.74 6.34 -8.62
N PHE A 15 15.59 6.90 -8.25
CA PHE A 15 14.72 6.33 -7.22
C PHE A 15 14.26 4.92 -7.60
N VAL A 16 13.72 4.71 -8.81
CA VAL A 16 13.22 3.41 -9.25
C VAL A 16 14.31 2.35 -9.22
N LEU A 17 15.51 2.68 -9.72
CA LEU A 17 16.64 1.75 -9.70
C LEU A 17 17.09 1.42 -8.27
N ALA A 18 17.22 2.42 -7.41
CA ALA A 18 17.59 2.21 -6.01
C ALA A 18 16.54 1.39 -5.26
N ALA A 19 15.25 1.67 -5.48
CA ALA A 19 14.14 0.93 -4.91
C ALA A 19 14.16 -0.54 -5.35
N LEU A 20 14.44 -0.80 -6.64
CA LEU A 20 14.58 -2.16 -7.16
C LEU A 20 15.72 -2.92 -6.47
N VAL A 21 16.87 -2.28 -6.29
CA VAL A 21 18.02 -2.88 -5.59
C VAL A 21 17.66 -3.20 -4.14
N VAL A 22 17.08 -2.24 -3.41
CA VAL A 22 16.63 -2.45 -2.02
C VAL A 22 15.61 -3.59 -1.94
N TYR A 23 14.62 -3.58 -2.83
CA TYR A 23 13.59 -4.62 -2.87
C TYR A 23 14.17 -6.00 -3.14
N ALA A 24 15.04 -6.12 -4.15
CA ALA A 24 15.68 -7.38 -4.51
C ALA A 24 16.54 -7.93 -3.36
N LEU A 25 17.28 -7.06 -2.67
CA LEU A 25 18.10 -7.45 -1.52
C LEU A 25 17.24 -7.92 -0.36
N VAL A 26 16.23 -7.13 0.06
CA VAL A 26 15.40 -7.49 1.22
C VAL A 26 14.55 -8.72 0.95
N THR A 27 13.90 -8.78 -0.22
CA THR A 27 13.08 -9.94 -0.63
C THR A 27 13.95 -11.18 -0.80
N GLY A 28 15.12 -11.04 -1.46
CA GLY A 28 16.05 -12.14 -1.68
C GLY A 28 16.61 -12.70 -0.36
N LEU A 29 17.02 -11.83 0.56
CA LEU A 29 17.47 -12.23 1.89
C LEU A 29 16.35 -12.92 2.69
N GLY A 30 15.12 -12.37 2.68
CA GLY A 30 13.97 -13.00 3.32
C GLY A 30 13.71 -14.42 2.79
N LEU A 31 13.68 -14.57 1.47
CA LEU A 31 13.52 -15.87 0.81
C LEU A 31 14.65 -16.86 1.13
N MET A 32 15.89 -16.39 1.27
CA MET A 32 17.05 -17.24 1.59
C MET A 32 17.07 -17.69 3.07
N VAL A 33 16.68 -16.81 4.00
CA VAL A 33 16.76 -17.07 5.44
C VAL A 33 15.58 -17.88 5.93
N GLU A 34 14.37 -17.52 5.51
CA GLU A 34 13.13 -18.09 6.07
C GLU A 34 12.54 -19.17 5.17
N GLY A 35 13.10 -19.32 3.96
CA GLY A 35 12.59 -20.24 2.95
C GLY A 35 11.23 -19.81 2.42
N TYR A 36 10.60 -20.71 1.68
CA TYR A 36 9.19 -20.57 1.32
C TYR A 36 8.37 -21.33 2.36
N ASN A 37 8.06 -20.70 3.49
CA ASN A 37 7.00 -21.20 4.34
C ASN A 37 5.72 -20.61 3.80
N ALA A 38 4.95 -21.43 3.08
CA ALA A 38 3.54 -21.14 3.03
C ALA A 38 2.99 -21.16 4.45
N ASP A 39 1.76 -20.75 4.70
CA ASP A 39 1.05 -21.17 5.92
C ASP A 39 0.77 -22.70 5.81
N ASP A 40 1.86 -23.44 5.71
CA ASP A 40 1.98 -24.86 5.46
C ASP A 40 1.34 -25.55 6.65
N TRP A 41 1.27 -24.97 7.85
CA TRP A 41 0.50 -25.61 8.91
C TRP A 41 -0.99 -25.76 8.59
N ARG A 42 -1.68 -24.83 7.91
CA ARG A 42 -3.12 -25.00 7.56
C ARG A 42 -3.29 -26.02 6.43
N HIS A 43 -2.43 -25.95 5.43
CA HIS A 43 -2.43 -26.89 4.29
C HIS A 43 -1.95 -28.30 4.70
N LEU A 44 -0.94 -28.40 5.56
CA LEU A 44 -0.42 -29.62 6.18
C LEU A 44 -1.36 -30.17 7.26
N ALA A 45 -2.15 -29.32 7.94
CA ALA A 45 -3.20 -29.76 8.87
C ALA A 45 -4.48 -30.18 8.15
N GLY A 46 -4.58 -30.02 6.83
CA GLY A 46 -5.77 -30.35 6.04
C GLY A 46 -6.96 -29.43 6.29
N ASP A 47 -6.74 -28.28 6.92
CA ASP A 47 -7.80 -27.37 7.35
C ASP A 47 -8.04 -26.27 6.30
N TYR A 48 -8.72 -26.67 5.22
CA TYR A 48 -9.10 -25.82 4.08
C TYR A 48 -10.29 -24.89 4.38
N VAL A 49 -10.34 -24.27 5.55
CA VAL A 49 -11.39 -23.30 5.86
C VAL A 49 -11.14 -22.02 5.06
N PRO A 50 -12.10 -21.58 4.21
CA PRO A 50 -11.93 -20.37 3.39
C PRO A 50 -11.66 -19.11 4.22
N TRP A 51 -10.88 -18.17 3.71
CA TRP A 51 -10.55 -16.91 4.42
C TRP A 51 -11.80 -16.07 4.73
N THR A 52 -12.83 -16.21 3.89
CA THR A 52 -14.18 -15.66 4.13
C THR A 52 -14.78 -16.16 5.43
N ALA A 53 -14.64 -17.44 5.72
CA ALA A 53 -15.26 -18.10 6.85
C ALA A 53 -14.51 -17.84 8.17
N THR A 54 -13.19 -17.68 8.12
CA THR A 54 -12.37 -17.51 9.33
C THR A 54 -12.12 -16.04 9.69
N GLU A 55 -11.95 -15.16 8.69
CA GLU A 55 -11.46 -13.79 8.90
C GLU A 55 -12.34 -12.73 8.20
N GLY A 56 -13.43 -13.14 7.53
CA GLY A 56 -14.33 -12.23 6.80
C GLY A 56 -13.67 -11.57 5.58
N ARG A 57 -12.53 -12.09 5.10
CA ARG A 57 -11.70 -11.47 4.05
C ARG A 57 -12.08 -11.99 2.66
N TRP A 58 -13.25 -11.59 2.20
CA TRP A 58 -13.81 -12.14 0.95
C TRP A 58 -13.08 -11.68 -0.31
N VAL A 59 -12.55 -10.46 -0.36
CA VAL A 59 -11.79 -10.00 -1.52
C VAL A 59 -10.45 -10.73 -1.58
N MET A 60 -9.86 -10.99 -0.42
CA MET A 60 -8.61 -11.74 -0.31
C MET A 60 -8.78 -13.17 -0.85
N GLU A 61 -9.90 -13.82 -0.53
CA GLU A 61 -10.28 -15.13 -1.10
C GLU A 61 -10.37 -15.07 -2.63
N VAL A 62 -11.04 -14.07 -3.20
CA VAL A 62 -11.17 -13.90 -4.66
C VAL A 62 -9.81 -13.64 -5.32
N ILE A 63 -9.01 -12.74 -4.75
CA ILE A 63 -7.64 -12.45 -5.23
C ILE A 63 -6.84 -13.75 -5.29
N PHE A 64 -6.99 -14.59 -4.28
CA PHE A 64 -6.21 -15.80 -4.13
C PHE A 64 -6.72 -16.97 -4.98
N ARG A 65 -8.01 -17.33 -4.87
CA ARG A 65 -8.58 -18.46 -5.61
C ARG A 65 -8.71 -18.20 -7.10
N ASP A 66 -9.16 -17.00 -7.47
CA ASP A 66 -9.62 -16.74 -8.84
C ASP A 66 -8.63 -15.91 -9.66
N LEU A 67 -7.88 -15.02 -9.01
CA LEU A 67 -7.09 -13.98 -9.68
C LEU A 67 -5.59 -14.25 -9.73
N LEU A 68 -5.00 -14.81 -8.68
CA LEU A 68 -3.54 -14.98 -8.57
C LEU A 68 -3.10 -16.40 -8.24
N GLY A 69 -4.00 -17.26 -7.76
CA GLY A 69 -3.78 -18.70 -7.59
C GLY A 69 -2.70 -19.07 -6.56
N ASP A 70 -2.71 -20.32 -6.16
CA ASP A 70 -1.72 -20.89 -5.25
C ASP A 70 -0.37 -21.10 -5.95
N ARG A 71 0.67 -20.48 -5.40
CA ARG A 71 2.12 -20.68 -5.67
C ARG A 71 2.66 -20.33 -7.08
N PHE A 72 1.96 -20.64 -8.18
CA PHE A 72 2.53 -20.49 -9.53
C PHE A 72 2.74 -19.03 -9.98
N ARG A 73 2.08 -18.07 -9.32
CA ARG A 73 2.19 -16.63 -9.65
C ARG A 73 3.01 -15.82 -8.64
N MET A 74 3.79 -16.45 -7.77
CA MET A 74 4.58 -15.72 -6.77
C MET A 74 5.50 -14.63 -7.34
N PRO A 75 6.24 -14.85 -8.46
CA PRO A 75 7.02 -13.77 -9.08
C PRO A 75 6.16 -12.59 -9.52
N LEU A 76 4.95 -12.86 -10.00
CA LEU A 76 3.98 -11.82 -10.37
C LEU A 76 3.48 -11.08 -9.12
N GLN A 77 3.18 -11.78 -8.03
CA GLN A 77 2.79 -11.14 -6.76
C GLN A 77 3.91 -10.24 -6.22
N LEU A 78 5.17 -10.70 -6.26
CA LEU A 78 6.33 -9.90 -5.87
C LEU A 78 6.51 -8.66 -6.77
N ALA A 79 6.31 -8.80 -8.09
CA ALA A 79 6.38 -7.68 -9.02
C ALA A 79 5.26 -6.66 -8.76
N LEU A 80 4.03 -7.12 -8.54
CA LEU A 80 2.90 -6.24 -8.26
C LEU A 80 3.04 -5.55 -6.89
N ALA A 81 3.56 -6.26 -5.88
CA ALA A 81 3.87 -5.69 -4.57
C ALA A 81 4.91 -4.57 -4.69
N PHE A 82 5.99 -4.80 -5.45
CA PHE A 82 7.00 -3.78 -5.75
C PHE A 82 6.36 -2.53 -6.36
N LEU A 83 5.50 -2.68 -7.37
CA LEU A 83 4.82 -1.55 -8.01
C LEU A 83 3.93 -0.79 -7.03
N CYS A 84 3.23 -1.50 -6.14
CA CYS A 84 2.40 -0.87 -5.11
C CYS A 84 3.26 -0.05 -4.14
N PHE A 85 4.33 -0.62 -3.59
CA PHE A 85 5.24 0.11 -2.70
C PHE A 85 5.88 1.31 -3.38
N LEU A 86 6.27 1.17 -4.65
CA LEU A 86 6.84 2.25 -5.44
C LEU A 86 5.83 3.41 -5.57
N ALA A 87 4.59 3.10 -5.94
CA ALA A 87 3.52 4.08 -6.10
C ALA A 87 3.15 4.77 -4.78
N ILE A 88 3.02 4.01 -3.69
CA ILE A 88 2.74 4.53 -2.35
C ILE A 88 3.83 5.50 -1.92
N SER A 89 5.09 5.06 -2.00
CA SER A 89 6.24 5.83 -1.52
C SER A 89 6.43 7.11 -2.32
N TRP A 90 6.27 7.05 -3.65
CA TRP A 90 6.37 8.22 -4.52
C TRP A 90 5.25 9.23 -4.29
N THR A 91 4.04 8.74 -4.01
CA THR A 91 2.86 9.56 -3.73
C THR A 91 3.03 10.27 -2.38
N LEU A 92 3.35 9.53 -1.32
CA LEU A 92 3.57 10.08 0.01
C LEU A 92 4.74 11.06 0.05
N ALA A 93 5.85 10.75 -0.64
CA ALA A 93 6.99 11.65 -0.76
C ALA A 93 6.62 13.01 -1.36
N GLY A 94 5.63 13.06 -2.25
CA GLY A 94 5.12 14.32 -2.80
C GLY A 94 4.47 15.22 -1.75
N ALA A 95 3.94 14.66 -0.67
CA ALA A 95 3.33 15.41 0.42
C ALA A 95 4.31 15.74 1.57
N VAL A 96 5.33 14.91 1.80
CA VAL A 96 6.24 15.07 2.96
C VAL A 96 7.61 15.64 2.62
N ALA A 97 8.01 15.66 1.35
CA ALA A 97 9.33 16.18 0.98
C ALA A 97 9.42 17.70 1.25
N PRO A 98 10.52 18.17 1.88
CA PRO A 98 10.67 19.59 2.23
C PRO A 98 10.81 20.50 1.00
N ALA A 99 11.31 19.96 -0.11
CA ALA A 99 11.36 20.62 -1.41
C ALA A 99 11.36 19.57 -2.55
N PRO A 100 11.01 19.95 -3.80
CA PRO A 100 10.87 19.02 -4.92
C PRO A 100 12.11 18.16 -5.21
N GLU A 101 13.30 18.72 -5.04
CA GLU A 101 14.58 18.02 -5.24
C GLU A 101 14.84 16.91 -4.22
N TRP A 102 14.17 16.94 -3.06
CA TRP A 102 14.28 15.90 -2.03
C TRP A 102 13.30 14.74 -2.24
N ARG A 103 12.36 14.87 -3.19
CA ARG A 103 11.27 13.89 -3.36
C ARG A 103 11.78 12.48 -3.59
N GLY A 104 12.79 12.30 -4.45
CA GLY A 104 13.30 10.96 -4.73
C GLY A 104 13.96 10.32 -3.52
N ILE A 105 14.69 11.10 -2.70
CA ILE A 105 15.30 10.61 -1.46
C ILE A 105 14.21 10.26 -0.45
N ALA A 106 13.22 11.14 -0.26
CA ALA A 106 12.08 10.87 0.62
C ALA A 106 11.32 9.61 0.18
N ALA A 107 11.09 9.44 -1.13
CA ALA A 107 10.45 8.26 -1.69
C ALA A 107 11.28 7.00 -1.43
N LEU A 108 12.61 7.05 -1.59
CA LEU A 108 13.47 5.91 -1.31
C LEU A 108 13.45 5.53 0.18
N LEU A 109 13.47 6.51 1.08
CA LEU A 109 13.41 6.26 2.53
C LEU A 109 12.07 5.65 2.93
N LEU A 110 10.95 6.19 2.42
CA LEU A 110 9.62 5.63 2.63
C LEU A 110 9.51 4.21 2.06
N PHE A 111 10.06 3.98 0.86
CA PHE A 111 10.08 2.67 0.22
C PHE A 111 10.88 1.68 1.06
N ALA A 112 12.11 2.02 1.44
CA ALA A 112 12.97 1.18 2.26
C ALA A 112 12.34 0.84 3.62
N ALA A 113 11.65 1.80 4.24
CA ALA A 113 10.90 1.56 5.47
C ALA A 113 9.71 0.61 5.24
N GLY A 114 8.97 0.79 4.14
CA GLY A 114 7.81 -0.04 3.79
C GLY A 114 8.16 -1.47 3.40
N VAL A 115 9.34 -1.69 2.80
CA VAL A 115 9.79 -3.03 2.40
C VAL A 115 10.73 -3.69 3.41
N ASN A 116 10.97 -3.07 4.57
CA ASN A 116 11.95 -3.53 5.56
C ASN A 116 11.70 -4.99 5.99
N TYR A 117 12.80 -5.68 6.32
CA TYR A 117 12.89 -7.12 6.55
C TYR A 117 11.76 -7.71 7.41
N PRO A 118 11.37 -7.16 8.58
CA PRO A 118 10.29 -7.78 9.38
C PRO A 118 8.96 -7.83 8.62
N TYR A 119 8.65 -6.80 7.83
CA TYR A 119 7.41 -6.73 7.07
C TYR A 119 7.42 -7.68 5.87
N MET A 120 8.55 -7.74 5.16
CA MET A 120 8.69 -8.64 4.01
C MET A 120 8.82 -10.10 4.47
N ALA A 121 9.54 -10.37 5.56
CA ALA A 121 9.61 -11.66 6.24
C ALA A 121 8.22 -12.13 6.64
N ASP A 122 7.42 -11.28 7.33
CA ASP A 122 6.03 -11.61 7.65
C ASP A 122 5.20 -11.85 6.38
N ALA A 123 5.31 -11.01 5.37
CA ALA A 123 4.58 -11.20 4.11
C ALA A 123 4.98 -12.50 3.38
N LEU A 124 6.26 -12.89 3.45
CA LEU A 124 6.80 -14.11 2.87
C LEU A 124 6.44 -15.36 3.69
N ASN A 125 6.38 -15.27 5.03
CA ASN A 125 6.02 -16.36 5.94
C ASN A 125 4.51 -16.62 6.01
N PHE A 126 3.67 -15.59 5.96
CA PHE A 126 2.21 -15.74 5.96
C PHE A 126 1.64 -16.01 4.55
N ASN A 127 2.47 -15.91 3.51
CA ASN A 127 2.36 -16.50 2.19
C ASN A 127 0.96 -16.74 1.57
N ALA A 128 0.18 -15.68 1.48
CA ALA A 128 -0.84 -15.59 0.43
C ALA A 128 -1.04 -14.16 -0.10
N HIS A 129 -0.26 -13.18 0.38
CA HIS A 129 -0.73 -11.78 0.36
C HIS A 129 0.36 -10.73 0.11
N VAL A 130 1.55 -11.13 -0.39
CA VAL A 130 2.67 -10.17 -0.60
C VAL A 130 2.24 -8.99 -1.48
N PHE A 131 1.39 -9.24 -2.48
CA PHE A 131 0.74 -8.20 -3.25
C PHE A 131 -0.47 -7.57 -2.54
N ALA A 132 -1.31 -8.38 -1.90
CA ALA A 132 -2.62 -7.96 -1.42
C ALA A 132 -2.51 -6.83 -0.36
N TYR A 133 -1.54 -6.90 0.56
CA TYR A 133 -1.34 -5.84 1.56
C TYR A 133 -0.93 -4.49 0.98
N PRO A 134 0.15 -4.39 0.20
CA PRO A 134 0.52 -3.11 -0.40
C PRO A 134 -0.53 -2.65 -1.43
N PHE A 135 -1.30 -3.56 -2.05
CA PHE A 135 -2.43 -3.18 -2.89
C PHE A 135 -3.58 -2.55 -2.08
N ALA A 136 -3.96 -3.15 -0.96
CA ALA A 136 -4.97 -2.58 -0.06
C ALA A 136 -4.55 -1.20 0.45
N LEU A 137 -3.28 -1.03 0.80
CA LEU A 137 -2.73 0.27 1.21
C LEU A 137 -2.75 1.29 0.06
N LEU A 138 -2.40 0.87 -1.16
CA LEU A 138 -2.45 1.72 -2.35
C LEU A 138 -3.88 2.17 -2.66
N LEU A 139 -4.86 1.26 -2.56
CA LEU A 139 -6.28 1.58 -2.73
C LEU A 139 -6.74 2.61 -1.70
N SER A 140 -6.39 2.41 -0.43
CA SER A 140 -6.73 3.35 0.64
C SER A 140 -6.11 4.73 0.43
N LEU A 141 -4.82 4.77 0.06
CA LEU A 141 -4.12 6.01 -0.25
C LEU A 141 -4.73 6.71 -1.47
N GLY A 142 -5.03 5.94 -2.52
CA GLY A 142 -5.65 6.43 -3.76
C GLY A 142 -7.04 7.01 -3.52
N SER A 143 -7.86 6.35 -2.72
CA SER A 143 -9.18 6.86 -2.30
C SER A 143 -9.06 8.21 -1.60
N PHE A 144 -8.10 8.37 -0.68
CA PHE A 144 -7.87 9.65 -0.01
C PHE A 144 -7.38 10.73 -0.99
N TRP A 145 -6.37 10.42 -1.80
CA TRP A 145 -5.81 11.37 -2.77
C TRP A 145 -6.81 11.81 -3.84
N LEU A 146 -7.73 10.93 -4.24
CA LEU A 146 -8.82 11.27 -5.13
C LEU A 146 -9.71 12.38 -4.54
N LEU A 147 -10.10 12.23 -3.27
CA LEU A 147 -10.91 13.24 -2.58
C LEU A 147 -10.16 14.56 -2.43
N VAL A 148 -8.88 14.50 -2.05
CA VAL A 148 -8.01 15.69 -1.96
C VAL A 148 -7.91 16.39 -3.32
N ALA A 149 -7.75 15.65 -4.42
CA ALA A 149 -7.64 16.22 -5.76
C ALA A 149 -8.94 16.92 -6.22
N CYS A 150 -10.09 16.51 -5.68
CA CYS A 150 -11.39 17.14 -5.94
C CYS A 150 -11.67 18.37 -5.06
N MET A 151 -10.88 18.60 -4.00
CA MET A 151 -11.04 19.80 -3.16
C MET A 151 -10.81 21.08 -3.97
N GLY A 152 -11.72 22.04 -3.83
CA GLY A 152 -11.67 23.30 -4.60
C GLY A 152 -11.99 23.16 -6.09
N ARG A 153 -12.41 21.97 -6.55
CA ARG A 153 -12.89 21.74 -7.92
C ARG A 153 -14.41 21.89 -8.01
N ALA A 154 -14.94 21.77 -9.23
CA ALA A 154 -16.37 21.88 -9.48
C ALA A 154 -17.17 20.85 -8.65
N TRP A 155 -18.29 21.29 -8.07
CA TRP A 155 -19.10 20.52 -7.13
C TRP A 155 -19.57 19.16 -7.70
N TRP A 156 -19.83 19.08 -9.01
CA TRP A 156 -20.30 17.86 -9.66
C TRP A 156 -19.25 16.74 -9.71
N LEU A 157 -17.97 17.05 -9.45
CA LEU A 157 -16.90 16.05 -9.34
C LEU A 157 -16.93 15.31 -8.00
N TRP A 158 -17.61 15.86 -6.98
CA TRP A 158 -17.61 15.27 -5.63
C TRP A 158 -18.38 13.96 -5.53
N PRO A 159 -19.65 13.85 -6.00
CA PRO A 159 -20.38 12.59 -5.91
C PRO A 159 -19.64 11.38 -6.53
N PRO A 160 -19.13 11.44 -7.77
CA PRO A 160 -18.40 10.31 -8.34
C PRO A 160 -17.08 10.04 -7.60
N ALA A 161 -16.37 11.08 -7.13
CA ALA A 161 -15.14 10.91 -6.36
C ALA A 161 -15.39 10.20 -5.02
N ILE A 162 -16.46 10.57 -4.31
CA ILE A 162 -16.89 9.90 -3.07
C ILE A 162 -17.23 8.44 -3.34
N MET A 163 -18.00 8.15 -4.39
CA MET A 163 -18.37 6.78 -4.73
C MET A 163 -17.14 5.92 -5.04
N ILE A 164 -16.22 6.43 -5.86
CA ILE A 164 -14.98 5.71 -6.21
C ILE A 164 -14.10 5.52 -4.97
N ALA A 165 -13.93 6.56 -4.15
CA ALA A 165 -13.13 6.49 -2.93
C ALA A 165 -13.72 5.48 -1.93
N ALA A 166 -15.04 5.48 -1.76
CA ALA A 166 -15.75 4.53 -0.90
C ALA A 166 -15.56 3.09 -1.37
N GLN A 167 -15.64 2.83 -2.69
CA GLN A 167 -15.38 1.50 -3.23
C GLN A 167 -13.92 1.08 -3.08
N GLY A 168 -12.96 1.97 -3.33
CA GLY A 168 -11.55 1.70 -3.09
C GLY A 168 -11.26 1.33 -1.64
N LEU A 169 -11.89 2.04 -0.69
CA LEU A 169 -11.81 1.72 0.74
C LEU A 169 -12.49 0.39 1.07
N ALA A 170 -13.70 0.14 0.55
CA ALA A 170 -14.41 -1.13 0.78
C ALA A 170 -13.60 -2.35 0.28
N ILE A 171 -12.97 -2.23 -0.89
CA ILE A 171 -12.08 -3.26 -1.43
C ILE A 171 -10.85 -3.41 -0.54
N SER A 172 -10.22 -2.31 -0.11
CA SER A 172 -9.09 -2.34 0.85
C SER A 172 -9.47 -3.06 2.15
N TYR A 173 -10.65 -2.76 2.71
CA TYR A 173 -11.22 -3.44 3.88
C TYR A 173 -11.46 -4.93 3.66
N GLY A 174 -12.01 -5.29 2.50
CA GLY A 174 -12.26 -6.69 2.14
C GLY A 174 -10.98 -7.50 1.90
N ILE A 175 -9.85 -6.83 1.66
CA ILE A 175 -8.53 -7.45 1.55
C ILE A 175 -7.89 -7.61 2.94
N PHE A 176 -7.77 -6.53 3.73
CA PHE A 176 -7.13 -6.62 5.04
C PHE A 176 -7.61 -5.57 6.03
N GLN A 177 -8.36 -6.03 7.03
CA GLN A 177 -8.96 -5.19 8.06
C GLN A 177 -7.95 -4.30 8.81
N PRO A 178 -6.76 -4.76 9.26
CA PRO A 178 -5.82 -3.88 9.97
C PRO A 178 -5.25 -2.75 9.11
N PHE A 179 -4.99 -2.96 7.82
CA PHE A 179 -4.48 -1.91 6.92
C PHE A 179 -5.58 -0.96 6.46
N ALA A 180 -6.82 -1.45 6.35
CA ALA A 180 -7.95 -0.58 6.14
C ALA A 180 -8.31 0.21 7.41
N VAL A 181 -8.06 -0.34 8.60
CA VAL A 181 -8.09 0.43 9.85
C VAL A 181 -6.96 1.45 9.85
N PHE A 182 -5.71 1.13 9.53
CA PHE A 182 -4.66 2.17 9.43
C PHE A 182 -4.94 3.20 8.32
N GLY A 183 -5.42 2.75 7.17
CA GLY A 183 -5.76 3.54 5.99
C GLY A 183 -7.07 4.30 6.09
N ALA A 184 -7.95 3.96 7.03
CA ALA A 184 -9.12 4.76 7.41
C ALA A 184 -8.82 5.62 8.64
N VAL A 185 -8.10 5.11 9.64
CA VAL A 185 -7.71 5.84 10.86
C VAL A 185 -6.76 6.98 10.52
N LEU A 186 -5.79 6.84 9.60
CA LEU A 186 -4.94 7.98 9.22
C LEU A 186 -5.72 9.12 8.54
N PRO A 187 -6.59 8.87 7.55
CA PRO A 187 -7.50 9.87 7.00
C PRO A 187 -8.57 10.37 7.96
N LEU A 188 -9.12 9.50 8.83
CA LEU A 188 -10.09 9.88 9.85
C LEU A 188 -9.42 10.72 10.93
N LEU A 189 -8.18 10.43 11.32
CA LEU A 189 -7.34 11.26 12.19
C LEU A 189 -6.93 12.55 11.48
N ALA A 190 -6.75 12.56 10.15
CA ALA A 190 -6.55 13.78 9.37
C ALA A 190 -7.85 14.61 9.27
N LEU A 191 -9.02 13.95 9.21
CA LEU A 191 -10.38 14.53 9.25
C LEU A 191 -10.88 14.83 10.67
N LEU A 192 -10.21 14.34 11.72
CA LEU A 192 -10.44 14.67 13.13
C LEU A 192 -9.46 15.74 13.60
N ARG A 193 -8.26 15.81 12.98
CA ARG A 193 -7.36 16.99 12.97
C ARG A 193 -7.91 18.19 12.17
N TRP A 194 -9.17 18.07 11.80
CA TRP A 194 -10.05 19.06 11.26
C TRP A 194 -10.44 20.14 12.27
N ASP A 195 -9.95 20.10 13.51
CA ASP A 195 -9.95 21.26 14.42
C ASP A 195 -9.35 22.55 13.79
N ARG A 196 -8.69 22.46 12.61
CA ARG A 196 -8.24 23.62 11.80
C ARG A 196 -9.16 24.08 10.65
N TYR A 197 -10.18 23.33 10.24
CA TYR A 197 -11.09 23.69 9.14
C TYR A 197 -12.49 23.28 9.57
N PRO A 198 -13.57 24.07 9.57
CA PRO A 198 -14.88 23.61 10.10
C PRO A 198 -15.77 22.90 9.04
N LEU A 199 -16.36 21.74 9.39
CA LEU A 199 -17.17 20.84 8.52
C LEU A 199 -18.66 21.24 8.66
N ALA A 200 -18.91 22.51 8.96
CA ALA A 200 -20.25 23.03 9.14
C ALA A 200 -21.15 22.97 7.87
N PRO A 201 -20.65 22.97 6.61
CA PRO A 201 -21.53 22.96 5.46
C PRO A 201 -21.88 21.57 4.88
N VAL A 202 -21.22 20.48 5.30
CA VAL A 202 -21.39 19.16 4.64
C VAL A 202 -22.46 18.28 5.31
N LEU A 203 -22.92 18.64 6.52
CA LEU A 203 -23.96 17.91 7.26
C LEU A 203 -25.40 18.37 6.98
N LEU A 204 -25.65 19.09 5.88
CA LEU A 204 -26.99 19.56 5.47
C LEU A 204 -27.46 19.01 4.11
N LEU A 205 -26.99 17.81 3.73
CA LEU A 205 -27.56 16.96 2.68
C LEU A 205 -27.69 15.53 3.21
#